data_AF-A0A7W0CQK7-F1
#
_entry.id   AF-A0A7W0CQK7-F1
#
_cell.length_a   1.000
_cell.length_b   1.000
_cell.length_c   1.000
_cell.angle_alpha   90.00
_cell.angle_beta   90.00
_cell.angle_gamma   90.00
#
_symmetry.space_group_name_H-M   'P 1'
#
loop_
_entity.id
_entity.type
_entity.pdbx_description
1 polymer ?
#
loop_
_entity_poly.entity_id
_entity_poly.type
_entity_poly.pdbx_seq_one_letter_code
_entity_poly.pdbx_strand_id
1 'polypeptide(L)'
;MALRTTTSTPAPSTSTPAPSTPTPTPAHDAPTPAAAHSASTHGTLTPEKAPLTSAQGAPTPGHGTPTPGHRIPTPASTHGSFRATRQTGRTLQLLRLGALAGPFYVTVALSQALTREGFDLSRHPWSFLANGDLGWIQTTNFILTALATIAFAIGLRRTLTPLPIPTSAPAPTPTPVPSTPASGRGRDSSRGSGHAANSHSPSRGSRWAPRLIAAFGASMLGAAAFPADPAMGFPTGTPEGPGAITLAGTMHMAVGGVGFLCLVAACYVLASRFTRSGERGWAIYTRITGTLFLGAFLGIATGGAIAWANLIFVAAIIAVWCWMSLLSIKLSRNA
;
A
#
# COMPACT_ATOMS: atom_id res chain seq x y z
N MET A 1 -25.66 -17.94 80.96
CA MET A 1 -25.21 -17.64 79.59
C MET A 1 -25.55 -18.86 78.75
N ALA A 2 -26.67 -18.82 78.02
CA ALA A 2 -27.32 -20.01 77.45
C ALA A 2 -26.79 -20.33 76.03
N LEU A 3 -26.45 -21.60 75.81
CA LEU A 3 -26.09 -22.17 74.51
C LEU A 3 -27.32 -22.29 73.60
N ARG A 4 -27.20 -21.86 72.34
CA ARG A 4 -28.19 -22.07 71.28
C ARG A 4 -27.62 -23.08 70.27
N THR A 5 -28.19 -24.28 70.28
CA THR A 5 -28.09 -25.30 69.24
C THR A 5 -29.02 -24.92 68.08
N THR A 6 -28.52 -24.86 66.85
CA THR A 6 -29.34 -24.77 65.64
C THR A 6 -29.22 -26.05 64.83
N THR A 7 -30.37 -26.70 64.66
CA THR A 7 -30.63 -27.92 63.88
C THR A 7 -30.55 -27.64 62.37
N SER A 8 -29.99 -28.59 61.63
CA SER A 8 -29.85 -28.59 60.17
C SER A 8 -31.11 -29.10 59.47
N THR A 9 -31.55 -28.41 58.42
CA THR A 9 -32.58 -28.86 57.46
C THR A 9 -31.90 -29.45 56.22
N PRO A 10 -32.29 -30.64 55.71
CA PRO A 10 -31.75 -31.15 54.45
C PRO A 10 -32.54 -30.61 53.25
N ALA A 11 -31.83 -30.32 52.16
CA ALA A 11 -32.39 -29.86 50.88
C ALA A 11 -32.97 -31.03 50.06
N PRO A 12 -33.98 -30.79 49.19
CA PRO A 12 -34.59 -31.84 48.36
C PRO A 12 -33.70 -32.20 47.16
N SER A 13 -33.57 -33.51 46.92
CA SER A 13 -32.91 -34.12 45.77
C SER A 13 -33.75 -33.97 44.51
N THR A 14 -33.27 -33.20 43.53
CA THR A 14 -33.83 -33.16 42.16
C THR A 14 -33.13 -34.21 41.30
N SER A 15 -33.93 -35.12 40.75
CA SER A 15 -33.52 -36.15 39.80
C SER A 15 -33.33 -35.56 38.40
N THR A 16 -32.14 -35.76 37.84
CA THR A 16 -31.80 -35.46 36.45
C THR A 16 -32.34 -36.56 35.52
N PRO A 17 -33.13 -36.25 34.46
CA PRO A 17 -33.42 -37.22 33.42
C PRO A 17 -32.24 -37.33 32.44
N ALA A 18 -31.88 -38.56 32.07
CA ALA A 18 -30.80 -38.88 31.14
C ALA A 18 -31.08 -38.40 29.70
N PRO A 19 -30.05 -38.03 28.92
CA PRO A 19 -30.22 -37.66 27.52
C PRO A 19 -30.44 -38.91 26.65
N SER A 20 -31.50 -38.88 25.84
CA SER A 20 -31.80 -39.86 24.80
C SER A 20 -30.82 -39.71 23.61
N THR A 21 -30.22 -40.83 23.23
CA THR A 21 -29.37 -40.99 22.03
C THR A 21 -30.19 -40.87 20.74
N PRO A 22 -29.73 -40.13 19.72
CA PRO A 22 -30.35 -40.18 18.39
C PRO A 22 -29.82 -41.36 17.56
N THR A 23 -30.74 -42.13 17.00
CA THR A 23 -30.53 -43.20 16.00
C THR A 23 -30.05 -42.61 14.66
N PRO A 24 -29.10 -43.23 13.93
CA PRO A 24 -28.68 -42.77 12.62
C PRO A 24 -29.61 -43.27 11.50
N THR A 25 -30.01 -42.38 10.60
CA THR A 25 -30.73 -42.70 9.35
C THR A 25 -29.75 -42.58 8.16
N PRO A 26 -29.78 -43.49 7.17
CA PRO A 26 -28.68 -43.72 6.24
C PRO A 26 -28.57 -42.70 5.09
N ALA A 27 -27.36 -42.65 4.54
CA ALA A 27 -26.95 -41.87 3.38
C ALA A 27 -27.71 -42.24 2.10
N HIS A 28 -28.06 -41.23 1.31
CA HIS A 28 -28.51 -41.38 -0.08
C HIS A 28 -27.53 -40.68 -1.03
N ASP A 29 -26.80 -41.53 -1.75
CA ASP A 29 -26.38 -41.49 -3.15
C ASP A 29 -26.31 -40.16 -3.90
N ALA A 30 -25.09 -39.84 -4.34
CA ALA A 30 -24.79 -38.97 -5.47
C ALA A 30 -25.01 -39.69 -6.81
N PRO A 31 -25.32 -38.95 -7.89
CA PRO A 31 -25.00 -39.41 -9.24
C PRO A 31 -23.98 -38.50 -9.96
N THR A 32 -23.09 -39.20 -10.66
CA THR A 32 -22.01 -38.85 -11.59
C THR A 32 -22.45 -37.95 -12.77
N PRO A 33 -21.54 -37.18 -13.40
CA PRO A 33 -21.88 -36.32 -14.55
C PRO A 33 -22.00 -37.09 -15.86
N ALA A 34 -23.02 -36.76 -16.67
CA ALA A 34 -23.20 -37.25 -18.02
C ALA A 34 -22.53 -36.34 -19.06
N ALA A 35 -21.88 -36.98 -20.02
CA ALA A 35 -21.19 -36.41 -21.16
C ALA A 35 -22.08 -36.28 -22.40
N ALA A 36 -21.53 -35.55 -23.38
CA ALA A 36 -21.73 -35.62 -24.84
C ALA A 36 -22.93 -34.90 -25.48
N HIS A 37 -22.62 -33.93 -26.36
CA HIS A 37 -22.65 -34.04 -27.83
C HIS A 37 -22.10 -32.73 -28.44
N SER A 38 -20.99 -32.74 -29.22
CA SER A 38 -20.94 -32.90 -30.69
C SER A 38 -21.68 -31.77 -31.42
N ALA A 39 -21.16 -31.03 -32.41
CA ALA A 39 -20.01 -31.17 -33.27
C ALA A 39 -19.81 -29.88 -34.12
N SER A 40 -18.69 -29.86 -34.85
CA SER A 40 -18.51 -29.26 -36.20
C SER A 40 -18.09 -27.78 -36.29
N THR A 41 -17.18 -27.29 -37.15
CA THR A 41 -16.15 -27.82 -38.07
C THR A 41 -15.47 -26.60 -38.75
N HIS A 42 -14.18 -26.74 -39.10
CA HIS A 42 -13.38 -26.04 -40.13
C HIS A 42 -13.06 -24.54 -40.08
N GLY A 43 -11.76 -24.24 -40.26
CA GLY A 43 -11.27 -22.93 -40.68
C GLY A 43 -9.76 -22.73 -40.56
N THR A 44 -8.96 -23.59 -41.20
CA THR A 44 -7.50 -23.44 -41.34
C THR A 44 -7.17 -22.31 -42.33
N LEU A 45 -6.36 -21.32 -41.94
CA LEU A 45 -5.61 -20.47 -42.88
C LEU A 45 -4.16 -20.30 -42.40
N THR A 46 -3.26 -20.79 -43.24
CA THR A 46 -1.80 -20.73 -43.17
C THR A 46 -1.26 -19.34 -43.54
N PRO A 47 0.00 -19.00 -43.16
CA PRO A 47 0.61 -17.71 -43.46
C PRO A 47 1.23 -17.69 -44.86
N GLU A 48 0.83 -16.76 -45.71
CA GLU A 48 1.39 -16.58 -47.06
C GLU A 48 2.58 -15.60 -47.04
N LYS A 49 3.66 -16.03 -47.69
CA LYS A 49 4.98 -15.43 -47.80
C LYS A 49 5.05 -14.67 -49.12
N ALA A 50 5.31 -13.36 -49.09
CA ALA A 50 5.51 -12.55 -50.30
C ALA A 50 6.99 -12.47 -50.72
N PRO A 51 7.31 -12.31 -52.02
CA PRO A 51 8.59 -12.68 -52.61
C PRO A 51 9.60 -11.52 -52.72
N LEU A 52 10.88 -11.91 -52.77
CA LEU A 52 12.01 -11.08 -53.21
C LEU A 52 11.93 -10.83 -54.72
N THR A 53 12.22 -9.61 -55.18
CA THR A 53 12.61 -9.32 -56.56
C THR A 53 13.69 -8.24 -56.57
N SER A 54 14.74 -8.54 -57.34
CA SER A 54 15.99 -7.78 -57.54
C SER A 54 15.87 -6.74 -58.66
N ALA A 55 16.59 -5.61 -58.54
CA ALA A 55 17.36 -4.91 -59.60
C ALA A 55 17.80 -3.52 -59.08
N GLN A 56 19.07 -3.28 -58.75
CA GLN A 56 20.17 -2.79 -59.61
C GLN A 56 19.97 -1.36 -60.17
N GLY A 57 20.83 -0.45 -59.70
CA GLY A 57 20.99 0.92 -60.21
C GLY A 57 21.95 1.72 -59.32
N ALA A 58 23.26 1.48 -59.46
CA ALA A 58 24.30 2.28 -58.82
C ALA A 58 24.61 3.54 -59.66
N PRO A 59 24.74 4.74 -59.05
CA PRO A 59 25.41 5.86 -59.68
C PRO A 59 26.83 6.07 -59.12
N THR A 60 27.73 6.35 -60.05
CA THR A 60 29.15 6.70 -59.96
C THR A 60 29.44 7.85 -58.96
N PRO A 61 30.57 7.85 -58.23
CA PRO A 61 30.92 8.96 -57.35
C PRO A 61 31.51 10.13 -58.15
N GLY A 62 30.75 11.22 -58.28
CA GLY A 62 31.24 12.51 -58.74
C GLY A 62 31.96 13.27 -57.63
N HIS A 63 33.19 13.71 -57.89
CA HIS A 63 33.92 14.64 -57.04
C HIS A 63 33.19 15.99 -56.98
N GLY A 64 32.56 16.27 -55.84
CA GLY A 64 31.98 17.56 -55.50
C GLY A 64 32.47 18.02 -54.12
N THR A 65 33.08 19.20 -54.08
CA THR A 65 33.58 19.91 -52.90
C THR A 65 32.46 20.11 -51.86
N PRO A 66 32.65 19.81 -50.55
CA PRO A 66 31.59 20.01 -49.58
C PRO A 66 31.39 21.50 -49.27
N THR A 67 30.28 22.06 -49.73
CA THR A 67 29.74 23.34 -49.26
C THR A 67 29.37 23.22 -47.77
N PRO A 68 29.56 24.24 -46.91
CA PRO A 68 29.12 24.20 -45.51
C PRO A 68 27.59 24.20 -45.41
N GLY A 69 27.01 22.99 -45.50
CA GLY A 69 25.58 22.76 -45.41
C GLY A 69 25.10 22.84 -43.96
N HIS A 70 24.09 23.70 -43.76
CA HIS A 70 23.20 23.78 -42.61
C HIS A 70 22.93 22.39 -42.01
N ARG A 71 23.42 22.15 -40.79
CA ARG A 71 23.26 20.87 -40.09
C ARG A 71 21.78 20.72 -39.72
N ILE A 72 21.01 19.99 -40.54
CA ILE A 72 19.63 19.59 -40.19
C ILE A 72 19.74 18.81 -38.86
N PRO A 73 19.09 19.25 -37.77
CA PRO A 73 19.14 18.50 -36.53
C PRO A 73 18.47 17.15 -36.74
N THR A 74 19.27 16.08 -36.68
CA THR A 74 18.81 14.69 -36.67
C THR A 74 17.75 14.47 -35.57
N PRO A 75 16.67 13.69 -35.81
CA PRO A 75 15.49 13.55 -34.94
C PRO A 75 15.73 12.68 -33.69
N ALA A 76 16.92 12.71 -33.10
CA ALA A 76 17.28 11.92 -31.93
C ALA A 76 16.49 12.32 -30.65
N SER A 77 15.80 13.46 -30.65
CA SER A 77 15.04 13.98 -29.50
C SER A 77 13.62 13.43 -29.36
N THR A 78 13.06 12.85 -30.44
CA THR A 78 11.65 12.44 -30.48
C THR A 78 11.37 11.19 -29.63
N HIS A 79 12.27 10.21 -29.62
CA HIS A 79 12.12 9.02 -28.77
C HIS A 79 12.24 9.34 -27.27
N GLY A 80 13.04 10.35 -26.91
CA GLY A 80 13.20 10.82 -25.52
C GLY A 80 11.96 11.51 -24.97
N SER A 81 11.33 12.38 -25.76
CA SER A 81 10.12 13.11 -25.34
C SER A 81 8.91 12.18 -25.15
N PHE A 82 8.67 11.25 -26.07
CA PHE A 82 7.58 10.27 -25.94
C PHE A 82 7.74 9.32 -24.75
N ARG A 83 8.99 8.98 -24.37
CA ARG A 83 9.26 8.14 -23.19
C ARG A 83 9.03 8.92 -21.90
N ALA A 84 9.45 10.19 -21.84
CA ALA A 84 9.23 11.06 -20.69
C ALA A 84 7.74 11.31 -20.43
N THR A 85 6.95 11.68 -21.46
CA THR A 85 5.51 11.90 -21.32
C THR A 85 4.76 10.65 -20.86
N ARG A 86 5.10 9.46 -21.40
CA ARG A 86 4.53 8.18 -20.95
C ARG A 86 4.91 7.83 -19.51
N GLN A 87 6.12 8.19 -19.06
CA GLN A 87 6.57 7.95 -17.69
C GLN A 87 5.85 8.86 -16.68
N THR A 88 5.60 10.12 -17.03
CA THR A 88 4.77 11.03 -16.22
C THR A 88 3.34 10.51 -16.11
N GLY A 89 2.72 10.13 -17.24
CA GLY A 89 1.37 9.55 -17.26
C GLY A 89 1.24 8.29 -16.40
N ARG A 90 2.20 7.36 -16.48
CA ARG A 90 2.25 6.16 -15.63
C ARG A 90 2.41 6.49 -14.14
N THR A 91 3.18 7.52 -13.80
CA THR A 91 3.37 7.93 -12.40
C THR A 91 2.09 8.52 -11.82
N LEU A 92 1.39 9.36 -12.59
CA LEU A 92 0.09 9.90 -12.20
C LEU A 92 -0.95 8.78 -12.03
N GLN A 93 -0.96 7.76 -12.90
CA GLN A 93 -1.86 6.62 -12.76
C GLN A 93 -1.61 5.85 -11.45
N LEU A 94 -0.36 5.61 -11.07
CA LEU A 94 -0.01 4.97 -9.80
C LEU A 94 -0.47 5.79 -8.58
N LEU A 95 -0.34 7.11 -8.64
CA LEU A 95 -0.85 8.00 -7.59
C LEU A 95 -2.39 8.00 -7.55
N ARG A 96 -3.07 8.02 -8.69
CA ARG A 96 -4.54 7.93 -8.73
C ARG A 96 -5.06 6.63 -8.13
N LEU A 97 -4.41 5.50 -8.41
CA LEU A 97 -4.72 4.22 -7.73
C LEU A 97 -4.57 4.34 -6.22
N GLY A 98 -3.49 4.97 -5.74
CA GLY A 98 -3.30 5.27 -4.32
C GLY A 98 -4.38 6.16 -3.71
N ALA A 99 -4.87 7.15 -4.47
CA ALA A 99 -5.92 8.06 -4.03
C ALA A 99 -7.28 7.36 -3.86
N LEU A 100 -7.54 6.32 -4.66
CA LEU A 100 -8.76 5.52 -4.59
C LEU A 100 -8.71 4.38 -3.56
N ALA A 101 -7.51 3.94 -3.17
CA ALA A 101 -7.32 2.83 -2.25
C ALA A 101 -8.05 3.04 -0.91
N GLY A 102 -7.95 4.24 -0.32
CA GLY A 102 -8.59 4.55 0.96
C GLY A 102 -10.11 4.53 0.93
N PRO A 103 -10.76 5.32 0.05
CA PRO A 103 -12.20 5.29 -0.12
C PRO A 103 -12.72 3.88 -0.43
N PHE A 104 -12.07 3.16 -1.34
CA PHE A 104 -12.46 1.80 -1.69
C PHE A 104 -12.44 0.86 -0.47
N TYR A 105 -11.31 0.82 0.25
CA TYR A 105 -11.15 -0.05 1.41
C TYR A 105 -12.19 0.24 2.49
N VAL A 106 -12.34 1.52 2.84
CA VAL A 106 -13.23 1.97 3.91
C VAL A 106 -14.69 1.74 3.54
N THR A 107 -15.11 2.09 2.32
CA THR A 107 -16.50 1.90 1.88
C THR A 107 -16.87 0.43 1.87
N VAL A 108 -16.07 -0.44 1.24
CA VAL A 108 -16.37 -1.88 1.16
C VAL A 108 -16.45 -2.50 2.54
N ALA A 109 -15.54 -2.14 3.45
CA ALA A 109 -15.54 -2.72 4.78
C ALA A 109 -16.61 -2.15 5.71
N LEU A 110 -16.90 -0.85 5.64
CA LEU A 110 -18.03 -0.26 6.39
C LEU A 110 -19.37 -0.80 5.88
N SER A 111 -19.54 -0.97 4.57
CA SER A 111 -20.74 -1.62 4.03
C SER A 111 -20.93 -3.00 4.64
N GLN A 112 -19.88 -3.83 4.66
CA GLN A 112 -19.95 -5.14 5.34
C GLN A 112 -20.23 -5.00 6.84
N ALA A 113 -19.52 -4.13 7.56
CA ALA A 113 -19.71 -3.95 8.99
C ALA A 113 -21.14 -3.54 9.38
N LEU A 114 -21.82 -2.78 8.51
CA LEU A 114 -23.18 -2.30 8.73
C LEU A 114 -24.26 -3.29 8.28
N THR A 115 -23.95 -4.21 7.35
CA THR A 115 -24.93 -5.14 6.79
C THR A 115 -24.74 -6.59 7.22
N ARG A 116 -23.59 -6.93 7.82
CA ARG A 116 -23.24 -8.32 8.14
C ARG A 116 -23.84 -8.71 9.48
N GLU A 117 -24.66 -9.75 9.44
CA GLU A 117 -25.31 -10.29 10.62
C GLU A 117 -24.28 -10.68 11.69
N GLY A 118 -24.57 -10.30 12.93
CA GLY A 118 -23.72 -10.58 14.09
C GLY A 118 -22.45 -9.73 14.17
N PHE A 119 -22.13 -8.85 13.21
CA PHE A 119 -20.97 -7.96 13.32
C PHE A 119 -21.33 -6.67 14.09
N ASP A 120 -20.52 -6.34 15.10
CA ASP A 120 -20.66 -5.14 15.92
C ASP A 120 -19.32 -4.39 15.96
N LEU A 121 -19.27 -3.17 15.40
CA LEU A 121 -18.07 -2.32 15.34
C LEU A 121 -17.47 -1.99 16.71
N SER A 122 -18.25 -2.08 17.78
CA SER A 122 -17.76 -1.85 19.14
C SER A 122 -17.10 -3.11 19.74
N ARG A 123 -17.42 -4.30 19.23
CA ARG A 123 -16.95 -5.58 19.79
C ARG A 123 -15.95 -6.28 18.88
N HIS A 124 -16.21 -6.28 17.58
CA HIS A 124 -15.46 -7.02 16.58
C HIS A 124 -14.43 -6.13 15.90
N PRO A 125 -13.14 -6.50 15.98
CA PRO A 125 -12.10 -5.81 15.22
C PRO A 125 -12.42 -5.80 13.73
N TRP A 126 -12.00 -4.74 13.05
CA TRP A 126 -12.26 -4.54 11.61
C TRP A 126 -11.84 -5.75 10.75
N SER A 127 -10.77 -6.46 11.11
CA SER A 127 -10.29 -7.64 10.38
C SER A 127 -11.19 -8.86 10.49
N PHE A 128 -12.07 -8.95 11.50
CA PHE A 128 -12.99 -10.07 11.67
C PHE A 128 -13.92 -10.24 10.47
N LEU A 129 -14.19 -9.17 9.71
CA LEU A 129 -14.97 -9.22 8.46
C LEU A 129 -14.45 -10.26 7.44
N ALA A 130 -13.19 -10.70 7.55
CA ALA A 130 -12.61 -11.77 6.73
C ALA A 130 -13.05 -13.20 7.13
N ASN A 131 -13.78 -13.35 8.22
CA ASN A 131 -14.26 -14.65 8.72
C ASN A 131 -15.68 -14.95 8.25
N GLY A 132 -16.02 -16.24 8.14
CA GLY A 132 -17.36 -16.73 7.73
C GLY A 132 -17.62 -16.65 6.22
N ASP A 133 -18.86 -16.93 5.82
CA ASP A 133 -19.23 -17.20 4.41
C ASP A 133 -18.93 -16.06 3.44
N LEU A 134 -19.11 -14.81 3.87
CA LEU A 134 -18.79 -13.61 3.07
C LEU A 134 -17.37 -13.09 3.33
N GLY A 135 -16.53 -13.85 4.05
CA GLY A 135 -15.18 -13.45 4.42
C GLY A 135 -14.27 -13.15 3.23
N TRP A 136 -14.51 -13.84 2.11
CA TRP A 136 -13.80 -13.63 0.85
C TRP A 136 -13.90 -12.19 0.32
N ILE A 137 -14.97 -11.47 0.63
CA ILE A 137 -15.15 -10.06 0.22
C ILE A 137 -14.07 -9.22 0.90
N GLN A 138 -13.93 -9.35 2.21
CA GLN A 138 -12.92 -8.62 2.96
C GLN A 138 -11.49 -9.08 2.62
N THR A 139 -11.27 -10.37 2.38
CA THR A 139 -9.97 -10.87 1.89
C THR A 139 -9.62 -10.27 0.53
N THR A 140 -10.57 -10.19 -0.39
CA THR A 140 -10.38 -9.55 -1.70
C THR A 140 -10.12 -8.04 -1.54
N ASN A 141 -10.86 -7.38 -0.65
CA ASN A 141 -10.66 -5.97 -0.31
C ASN A 141 -9.24 -5.72 0.22
N PHE A 142 -8.72 -6.59 1.10
CA PHE A 142 -7.33 -6.52 1.56
C PHE A 142 -6.35 -6.63 0.41
N ILE A 143 -6.53 -7.60 -0.49
CA ILE A 143 -5.62 -7.83 -1.64
C ILE A 143 -5.63 -6.63 -2.59
N LEU A 144 -6.81 -6.18 -3.04
CA LEU A 144 -6.93 -5.08 -3.99
C LEU A 144 -6.34 -3.79 -3.42
N THR A 145 -6.65 -3.51 -2.15
CA THR A 145 -6.15 -2.33 -1.45
C THR A 145 -4.63 -2.42 -1.27
N ALA A 146 -4.10 -3.58 -0.89
CA ALA A 146 -2.66 -3.81 -0.75
C ALA A 146 -1.91 -3.54 -2.06
N LEU A 147 -2.41 -4.06 -3.18
CA LEU A 147 -1.83 -3.82 -4.50
C LEU A 147 -1.87 -2.33 -4.88
N ALA A 148 -2.98 -1.64 -4.59
CA ALA A 148 -3.09 -0.20 -4.81
C ALA A 148 -2.13 0.60 -3.92
N THR A 149 -1.92 0.21 -2.66
CA THR A 149 -0.94 0.80 -1.75
C THR A 149 0.50 0.57 -2.19
N ILE A 150 0.82 -0.62 -2.74
CA ILE A 150 2.14 -0.90 -3.33
C ILE A 150 2.34 -0.07 -4.60
N ALA A 151 1.33 0.05 -5.45
CA ALA A 151 1.36 0.92 -6.63
C ALA A 151 1.60 2.39 -6.22
N PHE A 152 0.90 2.87 -5.19
CA PHE A 152 1.13 4.19 -4.60
C PHE A 152 2.56 4.36 -4.09
N ALA A 153 3.12 3.38 -3.39
CA ALA A 153 4.51 3.42 -2.94
C ALA A 153 5.50 3.55 -4.10
N ILE A 154 5.25 2.88 -5.23
CA ILE A 154 6.06 3.01 -6.45
C ILE A 154 5.93 4.43 -7.02
N GLY A 155 4.70 4.97 -7.11
CA GLY A 155 4.44 6.35 -7.53
C GLY A 155 5.16 7.36 -6.64
N LEU A 156 5.09 7.18 -5.32
CA LEU A 156 5.80 7.97 -4.32
C LEU A 156 7.32 7.90 -4.53
N ARG A 157 7.91 6.72 -4.74
CA ARG A 157 9.35 6.60 -5.02
C ARG A 157 9.76 7.41 -6.24
N ARG A 158 8.94 7.41 -7.29
CA ARG A 158 9.21 8.12 -8.54
C ARG A 158 9.11 9.64 -8.38
N THR A 159 8.15 10.15 -7.61
CA THR A 159 8.03 11.59 -7.35
C THR A 159 9.09 12.12 -6.39
N LEU A 160 9.54 11.28 -5.45
CA LEU A 160 10.52 11.68 -4.44
C LEU A 160 11.99 11.56 -4.90
N THR A 161 12.27 10.93 -6.04
CA THR A 161 13.62 10.80 -6.60
C THR A 161 13.78 11.76 -7.79
N PRO A 162 14.63 12.80 -7.71
CA PRO A 162 14.91 13.65 -8.85
C PRO A 162 15.52 12.82 -9.99
N LEU A 163 15.02 13.00 -11.23
CA LEU A 163 15.69 12.45 -12.41
C LEU A 163 17.05 13.17 -12.58
N PRO A 164 18.11 12.47 -13.01
CA PRO A 164 19.36 13.12 -13.39
C PRO A 164 19.05 14.17 -14.46
N ILE A 165 19.37 15.44 -14.18
CA ILE A 165 19.31 16.50 -15.18
C ILE A 165 20.30 16.10 -16.29
N PRO A 166 19.87 16.01 -17.56
CA PRO A 166 20.82 15.86 -18.66
C PRO A 166 21.76 17.07 -18.63
N THR A 167 23.03 16.85 -18.32
CA THR A 167 24.09 17.86 -18.24
C THR A 167 24.49 18.36 -19.63
N SER A 168 23.52 18.66 -20.50
CA SER A 168 23.74 19.23 -21.83
C SER A 168 23.46 20.72 -21.90
N ALA A 169 23.36 21.41 -20.75
CA ALA A 169 23.49 22.87 -20.74
C ALA A 169 25.00 23.18 -20.76
N PRO A 170 25.55 23.76 -21.84
CA PRO A 170 26.94 24.21 -21.84
C PRO A 170 27.13 25.16 -20.66
N ALA A 171 28.20 24.96 -19.89
CA ALA A 171 28.56 25.84 -18.79
C ALA A 171 28.58 27.29 -19.30
N PRO A 172 28.01 28.27 -18.57
CA PRO A 172 28.15 29.66 -18.96
C PRO A 172 29.64 29.98 -19.06
N THR A 173 30.08 30.42 -20.24
CA THR A 173 31.46 30.85 -20.49
C THR A 173 31.82 31.88 -19.42
N PRO A 174 32.91 31.69 -18.66
CA PRO A 174 33.32 32.69 -17.67
C PRO A 174 33.60 33.99 -18.40
N THR A 175 32.79 35.01 -18.16
CA THR A 175 33.09 36.38 -18.58
C THR A 175 34.37 36.82 -17.88
N PRO A 176 35.39 37.32 -18.59
CA PRO A 176 36.58 37.86 -17.96
C PRO A 176 36.18 39.06 -17.10
N VAL A 177 36.38 38.94 -15.79
CA VAL A 177 36.25 40.06 -14.84
C VAL A 177 37.49 40.94 -15.01
N PRO A 178 37.35 42.26 -15.23
CA PRO A 178 38.51 43.15 -15.30
C PRO A 178 39.24 43.15 -13.95
N SER A 179 40.54 42.86 -13.98
CA SER A 179 41.43 42.87 -12.83
C SER A 179 41.68 44.31 -12.37
N THR A 180 41.11 44.70 -11.23
CA THR A 180 41.50 45.91 -10.50
C THR A 180 42.88 45.69 -9.84
N PRO A 181 43.82 46.65 -9.87
CA PRO A 181 45.11 46.48 -9.20
C PRO A 181 44.92 46.44 -7.67
N ALA A 182 45.54 45.45 -7.03
CA ALA A 182 45.55 45.28 -5.60
C ALA A 182 46.44 46.35 -4.91
N SER A 183 45.84 47.11 -4.00
CA SER A 183 46.55 47.82 -2.93
C SER A 183 46.52 46.94 -1.68
N GLY A 184 47.71 46.57 -1.20
CA GLY A 184 47.90 45.50 -0.23
C GLY A 184 47.45 45.81 1.20
N ARG A 185 47.00 44.76 1.88
CA ARG A 185 47.36 44.45 3.27
C ARG A 185 46.95 43.02 3.59
N GLY A 186 47.92 42.22 4.02
CA GLY A 186 47.74 40.82 4.34
C GLY A 186 46.82 40.58 5.54
N ARG A 187 46.10 39.48 5.47
CA ARG A 187 45.93 38.55 6.60
C ARG A 187 45.65 37.17 6.03
N ASP A 188 46.60 36.30 6.32
CA ASP A 188 46.54 34.86 6.09
C ASP A 188 45.41 34.26 6.93
N SER A 189 44.46 33.60 6.28
CA SER A 189 43.56 32.62 6.90
C SER A 189 43.13 31.64 5.82
N SER A 190 44.08 30.78 5.45
CA SER A 190 43.86 29.56 4.70
C SER A 190 42.91 28.61 5.44
N ARG A 191 41.59 28.81 5.24
CA ARG A 191 40.59 27.77 5.44
C ARG A 191 40.00 27.46 4.08
N GLY A 192 40.55 26.43 3.44
CA GLY A 192 39.99 25.84 2.24
C GLY A 192 38.58 25.34 2.52
N SER A 193 37.58 26.13 2.14
CA SER A 193 36.23 25.63 1.88
C SER A 193 36.29 24.93 0.52
N GLY A 194 36.74 23.67 0.58
CA GLY A 194 36.68 22.77 -0.55
C GLY A 194 35.32 22.84 -1.21
N HIS A 195 35.35 22.89 -2.55
CA HIS A 195 34.21 22.61 -3.40
C HIS A 195 33.38 21.46 -2.81
N ALA A 196 32.22 21.80 -2.26
CA ALA A 196 31.23 20.81 -1.89
C ALA A 196 30.73 20.19 -3.20
N ALA A 197 31.42 19.14 -3.63
CA ALA A 197 30.95 18.24 -4.66
C ALA A 197 29.52 17.82 -4.28
N ASN A 198 28.56 18.25 -5.08
CA ASN A 198 27.14 17.97 -4.98
C ASN A 198 26.87 16.46 -5.10
N SER A 199 27.18 15.70 -4.05
CA SER A 199 26.71 14.33 -3.91
C SER A 199 25.22 14.38 -3.53
N HIS A 200 24.35 14.37 -4.55
CA HIS A 200 22.90 14.27 -4.38
C HIS A 200 22.52 12.87 -3.90
N SER A 201 22.99 12.48 -2.71
CA SER A 201 22.50 11.26 -2.07
C SER A 201 21.02 11.47 -1.74
N PRO A 202 20.10 10.59 -2.20
CA PRO A 202 18.67 10.83 -2.04
C PRO A 202 18.33 10.99 -0.55
N SER A 203 17.52 11.99 -0.19
CA SER A 203 17.20 12.25 1.23
C SER A 203 16.65 10.99 1.91
N ARG A 204 16.93 10.79 3.21
CA ARG A 204 16.45 9.60 3.95
C ARG A 204 14.93 9.41 3.78
N GLY A 205 14.16 10.49 3.71
CA GLY A 205 12.72 10.45 3.46
C GLY A 205 12.31 9.96 2.07
N SER A 206 13.09 10.29 1.02
CA SER A 206 12.87 9.76 -0.33
C SER A 206 13.08 8.24 -0.42
N ARG A 207 14.03 7.71 0.37
CA ARG A 207 14.36 6.28 0.39
C ARG A 207 13.42 5.45 1.26
N TRP A 208 13.12 5.93 2.47
CA TRP A 208 12.41 5.13 3.47
C TRP A 208 10.89 5.21 3.37
N ALA A 209 10.31 6.37 3.04
CA ALA A 209 8.84 6.50 2.98
C ALA A 209 8.20 5.51 1.98
N PRO A 210 8.69 5.37 0.73
CA PRO A 210 8.13 4.37 -0.19
C PRO A 210 8.29 2.93 0.30
N ARG A 211 9.42 2.59 0.94
CA ARG A 211 9.67 1.23 1.43
C ARG A 211 8.74 0.86 2.57
N LEU A 212 8.51 1.78 3.51
CA LEU A 212 7.62 1.57 4.64
C LEU A 212 6.15 1.43 4.19
N ILE A 213 5.71 2.27 3.23
CA ILE A 213 4.37 2.13 2.65
C ILE A 213 4.22 0.83 1.85
N ALA A 214 5.25 0.41 1.10
CA ALA A 214 5.24 -0.87 0.41
C ALA A 214 5.22 -2.06 1.38
N ALA A 215 5.97 -1.99 2.49
CA ALA A 215 5.95 -2.99 3.55
C ALA A 215 4.57 -3.07 4.23
N PHE A 216 3.91 -1.93 4.46
CA PHE A 216 2.52 -1.91 4.92
C PHE A 216 1.58 -2.60 3.91
N GLY A 217 1.68 -2.29 2.62
CA GLY A 217 0.91 -3.01 1.60
C GLY A 217 1.19 -4.53 1.58
N ALA A 218 2.45 -4.94 1.67
CA ALA A 218 2.83 -6.35 1.75
C ALA A 218 2.26 -7.04 3.01
N SER A 219 2.21 -6.34 4.14
CA SER A 219 1.59 -6.86 5.37
C SER A 219 0.09 -7.11 5.21
N MET A 220 -0.62 -6.28 4.45
CA MET A 220 -2.05 -6.52 4.16
C MET A 220 -2.25 -7.78 3.31
N LEU A 221 -1.32 -8.10 2.39
CA LEU A 221 -1.34 -9.39 1.67
C LEU A 221 -1.14 -10.56 2.62
N GLY A 222 -0.23 -10.44 3.60
CA GLY A 222 -0.05 -11.46 4.62
C GLY A 222 -1.28 -11.60 5.53
N ALA A 223 -1.92 -10.50 5.94
CA ALA A 223 -3.17 -10.52 6.69
C ALA A 223 -4.34 -11.14 5.88
N ALA A 224 -4.31 -11.04 4.55
CA ALA A 224 -5.25 -11.73 3.68
C ALA A 224 -4.95 -13.24 3.56
N ALA A 225 -3.68 -13.63 3.62
CA ALA A 225 -3.25 -15.02 3.52
C ALA A 225 -3.47 -15.80 4.83
N PHE A 226 -3.44 -15.12 5.98
CA PHE A 226 -3.65 -15.70 7.30
C PHE A 226 -4.93 -15.12 7.92
N PRO A 227 -6.04 -15.90 7.97
CA PRO A 227 -7.28 -15.45 8.59
C PRO A 227 -7.11 -15.10 10.08
N ALA A 228 -7.84 -14.10 10.55
CA ALA A 228 -7.93 -13.79 11.97
C ALA A 228 -8.77 -14.84 12.70
N ASP A 229 -8.40 -15.19 13.93
CA ASP A 229 -9.17 -16.16 14.71
C ASP A 229 -10.61 -15.64 14.97
N PRO A 230 -11.65 -16.44 14.67
CA PRO A 230 -13.00 -16.16 15.12
C PRO A 230 -13.08 -16.04 16.64
N ALA A 231 -13.79 -15.03 17.12
CA ALA A 231 -13.98 -14.80 18.54
C ALA A 231 -15.21 -13.91 18.78
N MET A 232 -15.60 -13.78 20.04
CA MET A 232 -16.63 -12.84 20.51
C MET A 232 -17.97 -13.02 19.79
N GLY A 233 -18.34 -14.27 19.49
CA GLY A 233 -19.60 -14.56 18.79
C GLY A 233 -19.59 -14.32 17.28
N PHE A 234 -18.44 -13.94 16.67
CA PHE A 234 -18.35 -13.68 15.24
C PHE A 234 -17.35 -14.60 14.50
N PRO A 235 -17.74 -15.18 13.34
CA PRO A 235 -19.06 -15.11 12.71
C PRO A 235 -20.11 -15.91 13.50
N THR A 236 -21.38 -15.82 13.08
CA THR A 236 -22.48 -16.58 13.70
C THR A 236 -22.13 -18.06 13.84
N GLY A 237 -22.41 -18.63 15.02
CA GLY A 237 -22.00 -19.99 15.39
C GLY A 237 -20.65 -20.07 16.12
N THR A 238 -19.90 -18.97 16.21
CA THR A 238 -18.69 -18.90 17.05
C THR A 238 -19.09 -18.75 18.53
N PRO A 239 -18.45 -19.46 19.47
CA PRO A 239 -18.67 -19.25 20.89
C PRO A 239 -18.37 -17.80 21.33
N GLU A 240 -19.07 -17.34 22.37
CA GLU A 240 -18.74 -16.08 23.03
C GLU A 240 -17.37 -16.16 23.75
N GLY A 241 -16.71 -15.00 23.88
CA GLY A 241 -15.39 -14.90 24.51
C GLY A 241 -14.20 -14.91 23.54
N PRO A 242 -12.95 -15.02 24.03
CA PRO A 242 -11.75 -14.70 23.27
C PRO A 242 -11.39 -15.66 22.11
N GLY A 243 -12.15 -16.74 21.92
CA GLY A 243 -11.88 -17.72 20.87
C GLY A 243 -10.62 -18.56 21.11
N ALA A 244 -10.32 -19.45 20.17
CA ALA A 244 -9.08 -20.23 20.18
C ALA A 244 -7.96 -19.44 19.52
N ILE A 245 -6.76 -19.48 20.09
CA ILE A 245 -5.56 -18.88 19.48
C ILE A 245 -4.95 -19.90 18.53
N THR A 246 -5.00 -19.62 17.23
CA THR A 246 -4.39 -20.48 16.21
C THR A 246 -3.10 -19.88 15.68
N LEU A 247 -2.30 -20.70 14.96
CA LEU A 247 -1.12 -20.20 14.26
C LEU A 247 -1.49 -19.17 13.17
N ALA A 248 -2.61 -19.38 12.46
CA ALA A 248 -3.06 -18.46 11.43
C ALA A 248 -3.44 -17.11 12.03
N GLY A 249 -4.24 -17.10 13.09
CA GLY A 249 -4.57 -15.86 13.80
C GLY A 249 -3.34 -15.20 14.42
N THR A 250 -2.40 -15.96 14.96
CA THR A 250 -1.12 -15.41 15.46
C THR A 250 -0.31 -14.74 14.34
N MET A 251 -0.22 -15.36 13.17
CA MET A 251 0.45 -14.78 12.00
C MET A 251 -0.29 -13.55 11.48
N HIS A 252 -1.63 -13.54 11.48
CA HIS A 252 -2.44 -12.38 11.15
C HIS A 252 -2.10 -11.19 12.06
N MET A 253 -2.07 -11.44 13.38
CA MET A 253 -1.74 -10.42 14.38
C MET A 253 -0.31 -9.91 14.24
N ALA A 254 0.66 -10.80 14.04
CA ALA A 254 2.07 -10.44 13.87
C ALA A 254 2.30 -9.61 12.61
N VAL A 255 1.80 -10.08 11.46
CA VAL A 255 1.95 -9.37 10.18
C VAL A 255 1.20 -8.03 10.21
N GLY A 256 -0.04 -8.02 10.72
CA GLY A 256 -0.83 -6.79 10.88
C GLY A 256 -0.12 -5.77 11.77
N GLY A 257 0.43 -6.20 12.90
CA GLY A 257 1.19 -5.35 13.82
C GLY A 257 2.43 -4.75 13.17
N VAL A 258 3.25 -5.56 12.49
CA VAL A 258 4.41 -5.06 11.74
C VAL A 258 4.00 -4.05 10.67
N GLY A 259 2.90 -4.34 9.95
CA GLY A 259 2.32 -3.45 8.95
C GLY A 259 1.95 -2.09 9.50
N PHE A 260 1.19 -2.07 10.58
CA PHE A 260 0.77 -0.84 11.26
C PHE A 260 1.94 -0.03 11.80
N LEU A 261 2.97 -0.67 12.34
CA LEU A 261 4.20 0.01 12.76
C LEU A 261 4.95 0.62 11.57
N CYS A 262 5.01 -0.07 10.42
CA CYS A 262 5.57 0.49 9.20
C CYS A 262 4.80 1.73 8.72
N LEU A 263 3.47 1.69 8.78
CA LEU A 263 2.61 2.82 8.42
C LEU A 263 2.86 4.03 9.34
N VAL A 264 2.91 3.82 10.65
CA VAL A 264 3.23 4.86 11.64
C VAL A 264 4.62 5.46 11.38
N ALA A 265 5.63 4.61 11.16
CA ALA A 265 6.98 5.08 10.82
C ALA A 265 6.98 5.89 9.51
N ALA A 266 6.20 5.49 8.50
CA ALA A 266 6.08 6.22 7.24
C ALA A 266 5.54 7.63 7.46
N CYS A 267 4.53 7.80 8.33
CA CYS A 267 4.01 9.11 8.73
C CYS A 267 5.13 9.99 9.30
N TYR A 268 5.93 9.51 10.27
CA TYR A 268 7.00 10.33 10.85
C TYR A 268 8.13 10.65 9.86
N VAL A 269 8.46 9.72 8.96
CA VAL A 269 9.46 9.95 7.89
C VAL A 269 8.97 11.03 6.92
N LEU A 270 7.70 10.98 6.50
CA LEU A 270 7.10 11.97 5.63
C LEU A 270 6.91 13.32 6.32
N ALA A 271 6.47 13.34 7.58
CA ALA A 271 6.36 14.57 8.35
C ALA A 271 7.70 15.28 8.53
N SER A 272 8.77 14.51 8.78
CA SER A 272 10.14 15.02 8.83
C SER A 272 10.57 15.63 7.50
N ARG A 273 10.14 15.04 6.38
CA ARG A 273 10.36 15.61 5.05
C ARG A 273 9.58 16.90 4.84
N PHE A 274 8.28 16.93 5.15
CA PHE A 274 7.44 18.14 5.03
C PHE A 274 7.95 19.30 5.88
N THR A 275 8.53 18.99 7.05
CA THR A 275 9.17 20.00 7.90
C THR A 275 10.37 20.63 7.20
N ARG A 276 11.20 19.82 6.52
CA ARG A 276 12.37 20.29 5.78
C ARG A 276 12.00 21.03 4.49
N SER A 277 10.86 20.72 3.87
CA SER A 277 10.35 21.46 2.71
C SER A 277 9.56 22.73 3.07
N GLY A 278 9.45 23.08 4.36
CA GLY A 278 8.72 24.26 4.83
C GLY A 278 7.18 24.08 4.89
N GLU A 279 6.66 22.90 4.58
CA GLU A 279 5.23 22.60 4.53
C GLU A 279 4.66 22.24 5.91
N ARG A 280 4.68 23.21 6.83
CA ARG A 280 4.37 23.02 8.26
C ARG A 280 3.00 22.38 8.51
N GLY A 281 1.96 22.79 7.79
CA GLY A 281 0.61 22.21 7.95
C GLY A 281 0.56 20.72 7.64
N TRP A 282 1.15 20.29 6.52
CA TRP A 282 1.25 18.87 6.15
C TRP A 282 2.12 18.06 7.10
N ALA A 283 3.18 18.68 7.62
CA ALA A 283 4.05 18.06 8.60
C ALA A 283 3.32 17.79 9.92
N ILE A 284 2.51 18.73 10.40
CA ILE A 284 1.70 18.58 11.63
C ILE A 284 0.60 17.55 11.41
N TYR A 285 -0.20 17.71 10.35
CA TYR A 285 -1.29 16.78 10.01
C TYR A 285 -0.80 15.34 9.96
N THR A 286 0.29 15.08 9.23
CA THR A 286 0.87 13.73 9.11
C THR A 286 1.36 13.17 10.44
N ARG A 287 1.95 13.99 11.33
CA ARG A 287 2.35 13.53 12.68
C ARG A 287 1.15 13.16 13.52
N ILE A 288 0.13 14.03 13.54
CA ILE A 288 -1.09 13.80 14.30
C ILE A 288 -1.75 12.49 13.84
N THR A 289 -1.90 12.28 12.54
CA THR A 289 -2.44 11.02 11.99
C THR A 289 -1.64 9.81 12.49
N GLY A 290 -0.30 9.85 12.39
CA GLY A 290 0.56 8.75 12.85
C GLY A 290 0.46 8.49 14.37
N THR A 291 0.45 9.54 15.18
CA THR A 291 0.34 9.44 16.65
C THR A 291 -1.03 8.91 17.08
N LEU A 292 -2.11 9.43 16.50
CA LEU A 292 -3.47 8.97 16.80
C LEU A 292 -3.66 7.50 16.41
N PHE A 293 -3.14 7.12 15.23
CA PHE A 293 -3.18 5.73 14.79
C PHE A 293 -2.37 4.81 15.70
N LEU A 294 -1.16 5.22 16.11
CA LEU A 294 -0.34 4.45 17.06
C LEU A 294 -1.05 4.28 18.41
N GLY A 295 -1.61 5.35 18.96
CA GLY A 295 -2.35 5.29 20.23
C GLY A 295 -3.56 4.37 20.16
N ALA A 296 -4.34 4.46 19.09
CA ALA A 296 -5.49 3.59 18.86
C ALA A 296 -5.08 2.13 18.67
N PHE A 297 -4.02 1.87 17.90
CA PHE A 297 -3.48 0.53 17.70
C PHE A 297 -2.95 -0.09 19.00
N LEU A 298 -2.20 0.66 19.80
CA LEU A 298 -1.73 0.18 21.10
C LEU A 298 -2.89 -0.08 22.06
N GLY A 299 -3.93 0.75 22.03
CA GLY A 299 -5.13 0.56 22.84
C GLY A 299 -5.87 -0.75 22.56
N ILE A 300 -5.93 -1.17 21.28
CA ILE A 300 -6.54 -2.46 20.93
C ILE A 300 -5.56 -3.63 21.12
N ALA A 301 -4.27 -3.44 20.86
CA ALA A 301 -3.25 -4.49 20.96
C ALA A 301 -2.99 -4.97 22.40
N THR A 302 -3.23 -4.13 23.42
CA THR A 302 -3.08 -4.50 24.83
C THR A 302 -4.31 -5.23 25.41
N GLY A 303 -5.25 -5.67 24.56
CA GLY A 303 -6.43 -6.41 25.00
C GLY A 303 -7.55 -5.52 25.53
N GLY A 304 -7.60 -4.25 25.13
CA GLY A 304 -8.71 -3.35 25.38
C GLY A 304 -9.97 -3.80 24.64
N ALA A 305 -10.61 -4.87 25.09
CA ALA A 305 -11.97 -5.30 24.68
C ALA A 305 -13.04 -4.34 25.23
N ILE A 306 -12.73 -3.04 25.20
CA ILE A 306 -13.58 -1.95 25.63
C ILE A 306 -14.15 -1.35 24.36
N ALA A 307 -15.48 -1.24 24.29
CA ALA A 307 -16.22 -0.76 23.12
C ALA A 307 -15.57 0.46 22.45
N TRP A 308 -15.13 1.43 23.25
CA TRP A 308 -14.50 2.66 22.80
C TRP A 308 -13.15 2.46 22.12
N ALA A 309 -12.33 1.49 22.54
CA ALA A 309 -11.04 1.22 21.92
C ALA A 309 -11.19 0.73 20.48
N ASN A 310 -12.14 -0.19 20.24
CA ASN A 310 -12.48 -0.64 18.88
C ASN A 310 -12.97 0.51 18.01
N LEU A 311 -13.90 1.33 18.51
CA LEU A 311 -14.44 2.47 17.75
C LEU A 311 -13.37 3.53 17.45
N ILE A 312 -12.48 3.82 18.40
CA ILE A 312 -11.34 4.73 18.19
C ILE A 312 -10.39 4.15 17.15
N PHE A 313 -10.15 2.84 17.17
CA PHE A 313 -9.31 2.18 16.17
C PHE A 313 -9.94 2.20 14.77
N VAL A 314 -11.24 1.95 14.67
CA VAL A 314 -12.04 2.13 13.44
C VAL A 314 -11.89 3.56 12.91
N ALA A 315 -12.08 4.57 13.76
CA ALA A 315 -11.91 5.97 13.36
C ALA A 315 -10.47 6.30 12.91
N ALA A 316 -9.47 5.74 13.59
CA ALA A 316 -8.06 5.90 13.24
C ALA A 316 -7.72 5.25 11.88
N ILE A 317 -8.29 4.07 11.58
CA ILE A 317 -8.18 3.42 10.26
C ILE A 317 -8.75 4.34 9.19
N ILE A 318 -9.95 4.88 9.38
CA ILE A 318 -10.57 5.82 8.42
C ILE A 318 -9.67 7.06 8.23
N ALA A 319 -9.16 7.63 9.32
CA ALA A 319 -8.31 8.81 9.28
C ALA A 319 -7.00 8.56 8.52
N VAL A 320 -6.35 7.41 8.70
CA VAL A 320 -5.08 7.10 8.01
C VAL A 320 -5.30 6.79 6.52
N TRP A 321 -6.42 6.15 6.15
CA TRP A 321 -6.78 5.97 4.74
C TRP A 321 -7.13 7.29 4.05
N CYS A 322 -7.81 8.19 4.76
CA CYS A 322 -8.06 9.56 4.29
C CYS A 322 -6.72 10.32 4.09
N TRP A 323 -5.82 10.26 5.07
CA TRP A 323 -4.48 10.85 4.96
C TRP A 323 -3.72 10.34 3.73
N MET A 324 -3.71 9.02 3.50
CA MET A 324 -2.99 8.43 2.36
C MET A 324 -3.59 8.88 1.03
N SER A 325 -4.92 9.00 0.96
CA SER A 325 -5.63 9.46 -0.23
C SER A 325 -5.33 10.94 -0.53
N LEU A 326 -5.38 11.80 0.49
CA LEU A 326 -5.04 13.22 0.38
C LEU A 326 -3.57 13.43 0.03
N LEU A 327 -2.66 12.63 0.61
CA LEU A 327 -1.25 12.64 0.26
C LEU A 327 -1.06 12.28 -1.21
N SER A 328 -1.76 11.27 -1.70
CA SER A 328 -1.67 10.86 -3.10
C SER A 328 -2.20 11.93 -4.05
N ILE A 329 -3.34 12.57 -3.72
CA ILE A 329 -3.89 13.69 -4.48
C ILE A 329 -2.90 14.85 -4.52
N LYS A 330 -2.32 15.23 -3.38
CA LYS A 330 -1.29 16.29 -3.31
C LYS A 330 -0.12 15.99 -4.24
N LEU A 331 0.40 14.76 -4.21
CA LEU A 331 1.53 14.37 -5.05
C LEU A 331 1.16 14.38 -6.53
N SER A 332 -0.06 13.97 -6.87
CA SER A 332 -0.54 13.97 -8.26
C SER A 332 -0.76 15.37 -8.83
N ARG A 333 -1.07 16.36 -7.97
CA ARG A 333 -1.21 17.77 -8.36
C ARG A 333 0.12 18.49 -8.54
N ASN A 334 1.19 17.92 -8.00
CA ASN A 334 2.53 18.50 -7.96
C ASN A 334 3.53 17.77 -8.89
N ALA A 335 3.07 16.78 -9.65
CA ALA A 335 3.86 15.95 -10.56
C ALA A 335 3.53 16.29 -12.02
#